data_AF-A0A392SPV5-F1
#
_entry.id   AF-A0A392SPV5-F1
#
_cell.length_a   1.000
_cell.length_b   1.000
_cell.length_c   1.000
_cell.angle_alpha   90.00
_cell.angle_beta   90.00
_cell.angle_gamma   90.00
#
_symmetry.space_group_name_H-M   'P 1'
#
loop_
_entity.id
_entity.type
_entity.pdbx_description
1 polymer ?
#
loop_
_entity_poly.entity_id
_entity_poly.type
_entity_poly.pdbx_seq_one_letter_code
_entity_poly.pdbx_strand_id
1 'polypeptide(L)'
;MNVGTNRGDAHAFKLDTLLKLVDVKGADGKTTLLHFVVQEIIRTEGARHSDTTTDQTPAATLSDDAKCRRLGLQVVSSLSSDLANVKKA
;
A
#
# COMPACT_ATOMS: atom_id res chain seq x y z
N MET A 1 9.74 4.34 11.54
CA MET A 1 10.80 3.86 10.62
C MET A 1 12.00 4.81 10.53
N ASN A 2 11.82 6.14 10.49
CA ASN A 2 12.96 7.07 10.34
C ASN A 2 13.29 7.90 11.61
N VAL A 3 12.51 7.75 12.68
CA VAL A 3 12.76 8.44 13.96
C VAL A 3 14.18 8.17 14.44
N GLY A 4 14.92 9.22 14.79
CA GLY A 4 16.32 9.11 15.22
C GLY A 4 17.35 9.03 14.09
N THR A 5 16.95 9.22 12.82
CA THR A 5 17.87 9.32 11.68
C THR A 5 17.89 10.75 11.13
N ASN A 6 18.85 11.05 10.23
CA ASN A 6 18.90 12.32 9.49
C ASN A 6 17.69 12.58 8.57
N ARG A 7 16.74 11.64 8.46
CA ARG A 7 15.48 11.77 7.73
C ARG A 7 14.25 11.64 8.64
N GLY A 8 14.42 11.79 9.96
CA GLY A 8 13.33 11.66 10.94
C GLY A 8 12.17 12.60 10.71
N ASP A 9 12.47 13.85 10.29
CA ASP A 9 11.48 14.92 10.05
C ASP A 9 11.17 15.14 8.56
N ALA A 10 11.42 14.14 7.72
CA ALA A 10 11.19 14.27 6.28
C ALA A 10 9.70 14.43 5.96
N HIS A 11 9.33 15.55 5.33
CA HIS A 11 7.97 15.81 4.83
C HIS A 11 7.74 15.32 3.39
N ALA A 12 8.80 14.96 2.68
CA ALA A 12 8.75 14.46 1.30
C ALA A 12 9.91 13.51 1.03
N PHE A 13 9.80 12.75 -0.07
CA PHE A 13 10.86 11.89 -0.59
C PHE A 13 10.99 12.09 -2.10
N LYS A 14 12.17 11.77 -2.65
CA LYS A 14 12.37 11.78 -4.10
C LYS A 14 11.64 10.59 -4.73
N LEU A 15 11.04 10.78 -5.89
CA LEU A 15 10.20 9.74 -6.49
C LEU A 15 10.99 8.46 -6.86
N ASP A 16 12.26 8.59 -7.27
CA ASP A 16 13.19 7.48 -7.54
C ASP A 16 13.42 6.56 -6.32
N THR A 17 13.22 7.07 -5.10
CA THR A 17 13.33 6.27 -3.87
C THR A 17 12.30 5.13 -3.83
N LEU A 18 11.20 5.20 -4.60
CA LEU A 18 10.25 4.09 -4.73
C LEU A 18 10.91 2.83 -5.30
N LEU A 19 11.91 2.98 -6.19
CA LEU A 19 12.64 1.84 -6.77
C LEU A 19 13.45 1.08 -5.72
N LYS A 20 13.77 1.71 -4.58
CA LYS A 20 14.61 1.15 -3.51
C LYS A 20 13.79 0.41 -2.45
N LEU A 21 12.46 0.47 -2.50
CA LEU A 21 11.60 -0.19 -1.51
C LEU A 21 11.76 -1.72 -1.52
N VAL A 22 12.17 -2.29 -2.66
CA VAL A 22 12.47 -3.72 -2.79
C VAL A 22 13.74 -4.13 -2.04
N ASP A 23 14.68 -3.19 -1.83
CA ASP A 23 15.97 -3.47 -1.19
C ASP A 23 15.93 -3.32 0.34
N VAL A 24 14.96 -2.54 0.85
CA VAL A 24 14.79 -2.33 2.30
C VAL A 24 14.07 -3.53 2.90
N LYS A 25 14.76 -4.31 3.72
CA LYS A 25 14.22 -5.51 4.38
C LYS A 25 13.89 -5.27 5.85
N GLY A 26 12.90 -5.99 6.35
CA GLY A 26 12.58 -6.07 7.77
C GLY A 26 13.63 -6.87 8.55
N ALA A 27 13.46 -6.92 9.87
CA ALA A 27 14.35 -7.68 10.76
C ALA A 27 14.39 -9.19 10.44
N ASP A 28 13.37 -9.71 9.76
CA ASP A 28 13.33 -11.10 9.30
C ASP A 28 14.27 -11.38 8.11
N GLY A 29 14.83 -10.33 7.48
CA GLY A 29 15.70 -10.43 6.29
C GLY A 29 15.01 -11.01 5.05
N LYS A 30 13.69 -11.21 5.07
CA LYS A 30 12.91 -11.88 4.02
C LYS A 30 11.89 -10.93 3.42
N THR A 31 11.17 -10.20 4.26
CA THR A 31 10.08 -9.32 3.85
C THR A 31 10.64 -7.93 3.56
N THR A 32 10.30 -7.37 2.40
CA THR A 32 10.75 -6.03 2.00
C THR A 32 9.70 -4.98 2.37
N LEU A 33 10.10 -3.72 2.44
CA LEU A 33 9.19 -2.60 2.63
C LEU A 33 8.16 -2.52 1.49
N LEU A 34 8.55 -2.88 0.26
CA LEU A 34 7.60 -2.96 -0.85
C LEU A 34 6.45 -3.95 -0.59
N HIS A 35 6.73 -5.12 0.00
CA HIS A 35 5.67 -6.08 0.35
C HIS A 35 4.66 -5.46 1.32
N PHE A 36 5.15 -4.78 2.35
CA PHE A 36 4.31 -4.10 3.33
C PHE A 36 3.46 -3.01 2.66
N VAL A 37 4.08 -2.13 1.86
CA VAL A 37 3.37 -1.03 1.17
C VAL A 37 2.25 -1.56 0.27
N VAL A 38 2.50 -2.61 -0.50
CA VAL A 38 1.47 -3.23 -1.36
C VAL A 38 0.30 -3.78 -0.53
N GLN A 39 0.59 -4.51 0.55
CA GLN A 39 -0.46 -5.03 1.44
C GLN A 39 -1.25 -3.91 2.11
N GLU A 40 -0.57 -2.86 2.53
CA GLU A 40 -1.17 -1.70 3.18
C GLU A 40 -2.15 -0.99 2.22
N ILE A 41 -1.73 -0.73 0.97
CA ILE A 41 -2.61 -0.12 -0.05
C ILE A 41 -3.84 -1.01 -0.31
N ILE A 42 -3.66 -2.32 -0.47
CA ILE A 42 -4.79 -3.23 -0.68
C ILE A 42 -5.79 -3.15 0.47
N ARG A 43 -5.31 -3.06 1.71
CA ARG A 43 -6.17 -2.98 2.89
C ARG A 43 -6.85 -1.62 3.02
N THR A 44 -6.09 -0.53 2.94
CA THR A 44 -6.61 0.83 3.18
C THR A 44 -7.52 1.29 2.04
N GLU A 45 -7.09 1.14 0.79
CA GLU A 45 -7.91 1.49 -0.36
C GLU A 45 -9.09 0.54 -0.52
N GLY A 46 -8.92 -0.74 -0.18
CA GLY A 46 -10.00 -1.70 -0.14
C GLY A 46 -11.13 -1.29 0.80
N ALA A 47 -10.78 -0.91 2.04
CA ALA A 47 -11.75 -0.42 3.03
C ALA A 47 -12.42 0.87 2.57
N ARG A 48 -11.64 1.86 2.14
CA ARG A 48 -12.14 3.18 1.67
C ARG A 48 -13.19 3.06 0.56
N HIS A 49 -13.06 2.07 -0.31
CA HIS A 49 -13.98 1.85 -1.43
C HIS A 49 -15.10 0.85 -1.12
N SER A 50 -15.01 0.06 -0.04
CA SER A 50 -16.10 -0.86 0.34
C SER A 50 -17.21 -0.16 1.14
N ASP A 51 -16.86 0.92 1.86
CA ASP A 51 -17.77 1.73 2.69
C ASP A 51 -18.95 2.38 1.92
N THR A 52 -19.01 2.24 0.59
CA THR A 52 -20.11 2.76 -0.24
C THR A 52 -21.38 1.90 -0.17
N THR A 53 -21.42 0.82 0.61
CA THR A 53 -22.59 -0.06 0.67
C THR A 53 -22.77 -0.63 2.07
N THR A 54 -23.68 -0.03 2.84
CA THR A 54 -24.72 -0.62 3.72
C THR A 54 -24.82 -0.08 5.14
N ASP A 55 -26.01 0.47 5.41
CA ASP A 55 -26.72 0.29 6.67
C ASP A 55 -26.54 -1.14 7.23
N GLN A 56 -26.06 -1.20 8.48
CA GLN A 56 -26.28 -2.23 9.51
C GLN A 56 -26.68 -3.65 9.05
N THR A 57 -25.75 -4.62 9.03
CA THR A 57 -26.05 -6.03 9.42
C THR A 57 -24.76 -6.79 9.82
N PRO A 58 -24.71 -7.54 10.94
CA PRO A 58 -23.46 -8.15 11.45
C PRO A 58 -23.00 -9.46 10.77
N ALA A 59 -23.63 -9.89 9.67
CA ALA A 59 -23.47 -11.24 9.11
C ALA A 59 -22.57 -11.34 7.85
N ALA A 60 -21.95 -10.23 7.39
CA ALA A 60 -21.31 -10.15 6.06
C ALA A 60 -19.76 -10.13 6.05
N THR A 61 -19.10 -10.50 7.14
CA THR A 61 -17.66 -10.22 7.38
C THR A 61 -16.69 -10.84 6.35
N LEU A 62 -16.94 -12.05 5.84
CA LEU A 62 -16.02 -12.69 4.87
C LEU A 62 -16.20 -12.21 3.42
N SER A 63 -17.45 -11.91 3.03
CA SER A 63 -17.78 -11.42 1.68
C SER A 63 -17.26 -10.00 1.48
N ASP A 64 -17.37 -9.18 2.53
CA ASP A 64 -16.90 -7.81 2.54
C ASP A 64 -15.36 -7.73 2.50
N ASP A 65 -14.67 -8.64 3.22
CA ASP A 65 -13.20 -8.76 3.14
C ASP A 65 -12.69 -9.09 1.73
N ALA A 66 -13.36 -9.99 1.02
CA ALA A 66 -13.01 -10.35 -0.35
C ALA A 66 -13.27 -9.18 -1.31
N LYS A 67 -14.38 -8.44 -1.12
CA LYS A 67 -14.71 -7.24 -1.89
C LYS A 67 -13.70 -6.12 -1.63
N CYS A 68 -13.40 -5.81 -0.37
CA CYS A 68 -12.36 -4.86 0.03
C CYS A 68 -11.03 -5.19 -0.65
N ARG A 69 -10.57 -6.44 -0.52
CA ARG A 69 -9.32 -6.88 -1.12
C ARG A 69 -9.31 -6.72 -2.64
N ARG A 70 -10.44 -7.01 -3.30
CA ARG A 70 -10.58 -6.83 -4.76
C ARG A 70 -10.45 -5.36 -5.17
N LEU A 71 -11.11 -4.45 -4.43
CA LEU A 71 -11.05 -3.01 -4.70
C LEU A 71 -9.65 -2.45 -4.49
N GLY A 72 -9.00 -2.81 -3.38
CA GLY A 72 -7.62 -2.41 -3.14
C GLY A 72 -6.64 -2.97 -4.19
N LEU A 73 -6.86 -4.20 -4.64
CA LEU A 73 -6.03 -4.81 -5.70
C LEU A 73 -6.21 -4.08 -7.06
N GLN A 74 -7.42 -3.58 -7.35
CA GLN A 74 -7.67 -2.75 -8.52
C GLN A 74 -6.82 -1.48 -8.48
N VAL A 75 -6.72 -0.82 -7.32
CA VAL A 75 -5.84 0.35 -7.15
C VAL A 75 -4.37 -0.02 -7.36
N VAL A 76 -3.89 -1.12 -6.77
CA VAL A 76 -2.51 -1.57 -7.00
C VAL A 76 -2.22 -1.81 -8.49
N SER A 77 -3.19 -2.35 -9.24
CA SER A 77 -3.02 -2.60 -10.67
C SER A 77 -2.84 -1.32 -11.50
N SER A 78 -3.50 -0.22 -11.12
CA SER A 78 -3.40 1.07 -11.83
C SER A 78 -2.07 1.78 -11.57
N LEU A 79 -1.43 1.55 -10.41
CA LEU A 79 -0.16 2.19 -10.05
C LEU A 79 0.95 1.95 -11.07
N SER A 80 0.91 0.85 -11.81
CA SER A 80 1.85 0.57 -12.90
C SER A 80 1.87 1.68 -13.97
N SER A 81 0.70 2.27 -14.26
CA SER A 81 0.53 3.37 -15.19
C SER A 81 0.87 4.71 -14.54
N ASP A 82 0.41 4.93 -13.31
CA ASP A 82 0.67 6.17 -12.56
C ASP A 82 2.16 6.40 -12.30
N LEU A 83 2.91 5.30 -12.10
CA LEU A 83 4.34 5.31 -11.80
C LEU A 83 5.21 4.98 -13.03
N ALA A 84 4.67 5.06 -14.25
CA ALA A 84 5.40 4.69 -15.48
C ALA A 84 6.70 5.49 -15.71
N ASN A 85 6.79 6.71 -15.18
CA ASN A 85 7.96 7.58 -15.33
C ASN A 85 9.01 7.40 -14.23
N VAL A 86 8.71 6.65 -13.16
CA VAL A 86 9.65 6.45 -12.04
C VAL A 86 10.89 5.67 -12.48
N LYS A 87 10.74 4.73 -13.42
CA LYS A 87 11.84 3.91 -13.95
C LYS A 87 12.69 4.63 -15.01
N LYS A 88 12.17 5.71 -15.61
CA LYS A 88 12.83 6.45 -16.69
C LYS A 88 13.69 7.62 -16.19
N ALA A 89 13.63 7.92 -14.89
CA ALA A 89 14.33 9.01 -14.23
C ALA A 89 15.72 8.60 -13.73
#